data_AF-A0A9W7SMX3-F1
#
_entry.id   AF-A0A9W7SMX3-F1
#
_cell.length_a   1.000
_cell.length_b   1.000
_cell.length_c   1.000
_cell.angle_alpha   90.00
_cell.angle_beta   90.00
_cell.angle_gamma   90.00
#
_symmetry.space_group_name_H-M   'P 1'
#
loop_
_entity.id
_entity.type
_entity.pdbx_description
1 polymer ?
#
loop_
_entity_poly.entity_id
_entity_poly.type
_entity_poly.pdbx_seq_one_letter_code
_entity_poly.pdbx_strand_id
1 'polypeptide(L)'
;MTNLFVTEVINAFSPGYQKLALTHPCNNLESSILNWFLDGVSAIQAICAAAGQPYSPNSSALRPSDSAFNSYIDAASIMFGTVFVSSAISDSQASIYCSHSESHIDALDTLGLNATVVERTICNNTRRLSGQQGIEAITNGTTSMLAIALPQSCTSDGCPDWLCRNLHIPTMYGVGSNGRSQRREPKHRTLLQVLAMKTLDPRRE
;
A
#
# COMPACT_ATOMS: atom_id res chain seq x y z
N MET A 1 7.71 -1.96 5.70
CA MET A 1 6.63 -1.99 4.70
C MET A 1 6.36 -3.38 4.13
N THR A 2 7.39 -4.14 3.72
CA THR A 2 7.25 -5.52 3.21
C THR A 2 6.35 -6.43 4.06
N ASN A 3 6.55 -6.49 5.38
CA ASN A 3 5.74 -7.35 6.26
C ASN A 3 4.26 -6.94 6.31
N LEU A 4 3.96 -5.63 6.28
CA LEU A 4 2.59 -5.14 6.23
C LEU A 4 1.94 -5.53 4.89
N PHE A 5 2.66 -5.32 3.78
CA PHE A 5 2.21 -5.74 2.45
C PHE A 5 1.91 -7.24 2.40
N VAL A 6 2.83 -8.08 2.88
CA VAL A 6 2.65 -9.54 2.93
C VAL A 6 1.43 -9.92 3.77
N THR A 7 1.29 -9.32 4.95
CA THR A 7 0.17 -9.62 5.85
C THR A 7 -1.16 -9.24 5.20
N GLU A 8 -1.23 -8.08 4.55
CA GLU A 8 -2.42 -7.64 3.85
C GLU A 8 -2.75 -8.54 2.65
N VAL A 9 -1.76 -8.93 1.83
CA VAL A 9 -1.97 -9.88 0.72
C VAL A 9 -2.47 -11.23 1.21
N ILE A 10 -1.87 -11.76 2.28
CA ILE A 10 -2.30 -13.02 2.89
C ILE A 10 -3.75 -12.90 3.35
N ASN A 11 -4.10 -11.81 4.04
CA ASN A 11 -5.46 -11.59 4.55
C ASN A 11 -6.47 -11.16 3.47
N ALA A 12 -6.01 -10.78 2.28
CA ALA A 12 -6.87 -10.29 1.20
C ALA A 12 -7.76 -11.38 0.57
N PHE A 13 -7.66 -12.64 1.00
CA PHE A 13 -8.44 -13.74 0.47
C PHE A 13 -9.30 -14.39 1.55
N SER A 14 -10.48 -14.88 1.18
CA SER A 14 -11.42 -15.53 2.09
C SER A 14 -10.77 -16.71 2.84
N PRO A 15 -10.89 -16.81 4.19
CA PRO A 15 -10.17 -17.82 4.99
C PRO A 15 -10.38 -19.27 4.55
N GLY A 16 -11.55 -19.62 4.01
CA GLY A 16 -11.85 -20.97 3.52
C GLY A 16 -11.12 -21.38 2.22
N TYR A 17 -10.54 -20.40 1.49
CA TYR A 17 -9.90 -20.62 0.18
C TYR A 17 -8.50 -19.98 0.10
N GLN A 18 -8.00 -19.44 1.21
CA GLN A 18 -6.80 -18.60 1.26
C GLN A 18 -5.56 -19.28 0.66
N LYS A 19 -5.25 -20.51 1.07
CA LYS A 19 -4.08 -21.26 0.55
C LYS A 19 -4.16 -21.48 -0.97
N LEU A 20 -5.35 -21.86 -1.46
CA LEU A 20 -5.57 -22.07 -2.90
C LEU A 20 -5.47 -20.75 -3.66
N ALA A 21 -6.10 -19.69 -3.15
CA ALA A 21 -6.08 -18.37 -3.75
C ALA A 21 -4.65 -17.80 -3.83
N LEU A 22 -3.83 -17.97 -2.79
CA LEU A 22 -2.43 -17.49 -2.75
C LEU A 22 -1.50 -18.19 -3.75
N THR A 23 -1.91 -19.32 -4.34
CA THR A 23 -1.16 -19.97 -5.41
C THR A 23 -1.03 -19.05 -6.63
N HIS A 24 -2.08 -18.28 -6.94
CA HIS A 24 -2.06 -17.39 -8.09
C HIS A 24 -1.06 -16.23 -7.94
N PRO A 25 -1.06 -15.40 -6.88
CA PRO A 25 -0.03 -14.39 -6.69
C PRO A 25 1.36 -14.99 -6.51
N CYS A 26 1.52 -16.16 -5.87
CA CYS A 26 2.83 -16.83 -5.82
C CYS A 26 3.42 -17.07 -7.22
N ASN A 27 2.60 -17.51 -8.18
CA ASN A 27 3.06 -17.88 -9.52
C ASN A 27 3.11 -16.72 -10.52
N ASN A 28 2.48 -15.57 -10.23
CA ASN A 28 2.27 -14.51 -11.21
C ASN A 28 2.75 -13.13 -10.77
N LEU A 29 3.21 -12.97 -9.52
CA LEU A 29 3.82 -11.71 -9.09
C LEU A 29 5.29 -11.62 -9.56
N GLU A 30 5.66 -10.46 -10.06
CA GLU A 30 7.01 -10.13 -10.50
C GLU A 30 7.79 -9.45 -9.37
N SER A 31 8.85 -10.13 -8.91
CA SER A 31 9.73 -9.61 -7.87
C SER A 31 10.44 -8.33 -8.29
N SER A 32 10.80 -8.22 -9.57
CA SER A 32 11.47 -7.05 -10.16
C SER A 32 10.62 -5.79 -10.08
N ILE A 33 9.30 -5.89 -10.29
CA ILE A 33 8.37 -4.77 -10.16
C ILE A 33 8.15 -4.44 -8.68
N LEU A 34 7.94 -5.45 -7.82
CA LEU A 34 7.77 -5.22 -6.39
C LEU A 34 9.00 -4.56 -5.75
N ASN A 35 10.20 -4.84 -6.25
CA ASN A 35 11.46 -4.23 -5.79
C ASN A 35 11.52 -2.71 -5.95
N TRP A 36 10.68 -2.12 -6.81
CA TRP A 36 10.55 -0.66 -6.88
C TRP A 36 9.79 -0.07 -5.69
N PHE A 37 8.98 -0.88 -5.02
CA PHE A 37 8.10 -0.43 -3.93
C PHE A 37 8.59 -0.89 -2.55
N LEU A 38 9.12 -2.13 -2.48
CA LEU A 38 9.45 -2.85 -1.24
C LEU A 38 10.38 -4.02 -1.56
N ASP A 39 10.83 -4.77 -0.56
CA ASP A 39 11.58 -6.02 -0.80
C ASP A 39 10.67 -7.09 -1.43
N GLY A 40 10.66 -7.15 -2.76
CA GLY A 40 9.75 -7.97 -3.57
C GLY A 40 10.08 -9.45 -3.52
N VAL A 41 11.36 -9.80 -3.40
CA VAL A 41 11.78 -11.20 -3.27
C VAL A 41 11.27 -11.76 -1.95
N SER A 42 11.53 -11.07 -0.83
CA SER A 42 11.03 -11.50 0.48
C SER A 42 9.50 -11.52 0.54
N ALA A 43 8.83 -10.57 -0.13
CA ALA A 43 7.38 -10.55 -0.19
C ALA A 43 6.79 -11.79 -0.88
N ILE A 44 7.29 -12.12 -2.08
CA ILE A 44 6.76 -13.27 -2.84
C ILE A 44 7.14 -14.58 -2.16
N GLN A 45 8.33 -14.70 -1.57
CA GLN A 45 8.69 -15.87 -0.77
C GLN A 45 7.70 -16.14 0.36
N ALA A 46 7.30 -15.09 1.09
CA ALA A 46 6.32 -15.23 2.15
C ALA A 46 4.91 -15.60 1.61
N ILE A 47 4.50 -15.02 0.49
CA ILE A 47 3.24 -15.35 -0.18
C ILE A 47 3.22 -16.81 -0.65
N CYS A 48 4.31 -17.29 -1.28
CA CYS A 48 4.46 -18.68 -1.72
C CYS A 48 4.48 -19.65 -0.53
N ALA A 49 5.18 -19.31 0.55
CA ALA A 49 5.17 -20.10 1.78
C ALA A 49 3.76 -20.24 2.36
N ALA A 50 2.97 -19.15 2.38
CA ALA A 50 1.58 -19.17 2.81
C ALA A 50 0.67 -19.98 1.86
N ALA A 51 0.98 -20.03 0.56
CA ALA A 51 0.35 -20.92 -0.41
C ALA A 51 0.78 -22.39 -0.26
N GLY A 52 1.85 -22.67 0.49
CA GLY A 52 2.48 -23.98 0.55
C GLY A 52 3.13 -24.41 -0.77
N GLN A 53 3.64 -23.44 -1.53
CA GLN A 53 4.33 -23.63 -2.81
C GLN A 53 5.80 -23.22 -2.69
N PRO A 54 6.71 -23.87 -3.43
CA PRO A 54 8.08 -23.39 -3.54
C PRO A 54 8.09 -22.02 -4.25
N TYR A 55 8.95 -21.11 -3.78
CA TYR A 55 9.19 -19.87 -4.50
C TYR A 55 9.88 -20.17 -5.83
N SER A 56 9.24 -19.76 -6.92
CA SER A 56 9.87 -19.73 -8.24
C SER A 56 10.04 -18.27 -8.66
N PRO A 57 11.28 -17.76 -8.76
CA PRO A 57 11.50 -16.39 -9.18
C PRO A 57 11.02 -16.21 -10.63
N ASN A 58 9.97 -15.42 -10.81
CA ASN A 58 9.71 -14.74 -12.07
C ASN A 58 10.52 -13.45 -12.05
N SER A 59 11.39 -13.30 -13.05
CA SER A 59 12.16 -12.07 -13.25
C SER A 59 12.06 -11.64 -14.70
N SER A 60 11.01 -10.91 -14.99
CA SER A 60 10.96 -10.07 -16.18
C SER A 60 11.68 -8.74 -15.85
N ALA A 61 12.46 -8.16 -16.76
CA ALA A 61 13.11 -6.85 -16.55
C ALA A 61 12.13 -5.67 -16.65
N LEU A 62 10.98 -5.80 -15.98
CA LEU A 62 9.87 -4.85 -16.02
C LEU A 62 10.00 -3.84 -14.89
N ARG A 63 9.49 -2.63 -15.14
CA ARG A 63 9.41 -1.51 -14.20
C ARG A 63 7.94 -1.07 -14.11
N PRO A 64 7.45 -0.64 -12.94
CA PRO A 64 6.12 -0.02 -12.85
C PRO A 64 6.06 1.27 -13.69
N SER A 65 4.86 1.69 -14.09
CA SER A 65 4.72 2.99 -14.74
C SER A 65 5.13 4.12 -13.78
N ASP A 66 5.66 5.23 -14.30
CA ASP A 66 6.04 6.38 -13.49
C ASP A 66 4.86 6.93 -12.69
N SER A 67 3.66 6.89 -13.27
CA SER A 67 2.42 7.26 -12.57
C SER A 67 2.13 6.33 -11.38
N ALA A 68 2.31 5.02 -11.52
CA ALA A 68 2.12 4.08 -10.42
C ALA A 68 3.19 4.24 -9.34
N PHE A 69 4.45 4.44 -9.73
CA PHE A 69 5.53 4.73 -8.79
C PHE A 69 5.26 6.00 -8.00
N ASN A 70 4.99 7.12 -8.66
CA ASN A 70 4.69 8.39 -8.01
C ASN A 70 3.45 8.29 -7.10
N SER A 71 2.39 7.60 -7.53
CA SER A 71 1.19 7.38 -6.70
C SER A 71 1.51 6.58 -5.43
N TYR A 72 2.43 5.62 -5.51
CA TYR A 72 2.86 4.85 -4.35
C TYR A 72 3.61 5.71 -3.34
N ILE A 73 4.54 6.54 -3.83
CA ILE A 73 5.32 7.48 -3.03
C ILE A 73 4.40 8.53 -2.38
N ASP A 74 3.43 9.07 -3.13
CA ASP A 74 2.45 10.03 -2.60
C ASP A 74 1.57 9.40 -1.52
N ALA A 75 1.11 8.15 -1.70
CA ALA A 75 0.36 7.43 -0.68
C ALA A 75 1.17 7.21 0.60
N ALA A 76 2.45 6.82 0.47
CA ALA A 76 3.37 6.69 1.60
C ALA A 76 3.59 8.03 2.31
N SER A 77 3.72 9.11 1.54
CA SER A 77 3.95 10.48 2.03
C SER A 77 2.74 11.03 2.81
N ILE A 78 1.52 10.80 2.30
CA ILE A 78 0.28 11.15 3.00
C ILE A 78 0.15 10.36 4.31
N MET A 79 0.40 9.04 4.25
CA MET A 79 0.37 8.19 5.45
C MET A 79 1.37 8.70 6.51
N PHE A 80 2.62 9.00 6.10
CA PHE A 80 3.64 9.54 6.99
C PHE A 80 3.20 10.87 7.63
N GLY A 81 2.77 11.84 6.83
CA GLY A 81 2.35 13.14 7.35
C GLY A 81 1.17 13.06 8.31
N THR A 82 0.22 12.16 8.04
CA THR A 82 -0.95 11.96 8.90
C THR A 82 -0.57 11.27 10.21
N VAL A 83 0.33 10.29 10.17
CA VAL A 83 0.87 9.63 11.36
C VAL A 83 1.64 10.64 12.22
N PHE A 84 2.47 11.48 11.61
CA PHE A 84 3.20 12.54 12.29
C PHE A 84 2.25 13.44 13.09
N VAL A 85 1.22 13.99 12.45
CA VAL A 85 0.24 14.86 13.12
C VAL A 85 -0.55 14.11 14.21
N SER A 86 -0.88 12.83 14.00
CA SER A 86 -1.58 12.03 15.02
C SER A 86 -0.73 11.71 16.25
N SER A 87 0.59 11.58 16.05
CA SER A 87 1.56 11.30 17.11
C SER A 87 2.01 12.54 17.87
N ALA A 88 1.58 13.73 17.42
CA ALA A 88 2.03 14.99 17.99
C ALA A 88 1.63 15.11 19.47
N ILE A 89 2.53 15.66 20.28
CA ILE A 89 2.28 15.89 21.72
C ILE A 89 1.36 17.11 21.90
N SER A 90 1.45 18.09 21.00
CA SER A 90 0.67 19.32 20.99
C SER A 90 0.35 19.78 19.56
N ASP A 91 -0.70 20.60 19.42
CA ASP A 91 -1.06 21.22 18.13
C ASP A 91 0.07 22.09 17.55
N SER A 92 0.94 22.63 18.40
CA SER A 92 2.06 23.47 17.99
C SER A 92 3.16 22.72 17.21
N GLN A 93 3.26 21.39 17.32
CA GLN A 93 4.28 20.63 16.59
C GLN A 93 4.06 20.67 15.07
N ALA A 94 2.81 20.63 14.60
CA ALA A 94 2.51 20.81 13.19
C ALA A 94 2.92 22.21 12.71
N SER A 95 2.63 23.26 13.50
CA SER A 95 3.04 24.63 13.17
C SER A 95 4.56 24.81 13.14
N ILE A 96 5.29 24.20 14.08
CA ILE A 96 6.76 24.23 14.13
C ILE A 96 7.36 23.52 12.91
N TYR A 97 6.79 22.36 12.54
CA TYR A 97 7.18 21.66 11.32
C TYR A 97 6.95 22.56 10.10
N CYS A 98 5.78 23.18 9.97
CA CYS A 98 5.43 24.01 8.82
C CYS A 98 6.27 25.29 8.70
N SER A 99 6.77 25.84 9.82
CA SER A 99 7.69 26.98 9.77
C SER A 99 9.12 26.60 9.37
N HIS A 100 9.44 25.30 9.33
CA HIS A 100 10.78 24.78 9.02
C HIS A 100 10.73 23.63 7.98
N SER A 101 9.68 23.56 7.16
CA SER A 101 9.45 22.43 6.24
C SER A 101 10.62 22.21 5.28
N GLU A 102 11.22 23.30 4.79
CA GLU A 102 12.40 23.28 3.92
C GLU A 102 13.59 22.55 4.55
N SER A 103 13.77 22.62 5.87
CA SER A 103 14.87 21.95 6.58
C SER A 103 14.72 20.43 6.65
N HIS A 104 13.57 19.89 6.24
CA HIS A 104 13.26 18.47 6.29
C HIS A 104 13.28 17.78 4.92
N ILE A 105 13.50 18.52 3.82
CA ILE A 105 13.45 17.97 2.45
C ILE A 105 14.43 16.80 2.28
N ASP A 106 15.72 17.01 2.57
CA ASP A 106 16.75 15.99 2.39
C ASP A 106 16.48 14.71 3.21
N ALA A 107 15.93 14.88 4.42
CA ALA A 107 15.58 13.76 5.29
C ALA A 107 14.39 12.97 4.72
N LEU A 108 13.40 13.64 4.13
CA LEU A 108 12.26 13.00 3.50
C LEU A 108 12.65 12.31 2.19
N ASP A 109 13.52 12.91 1.40
CA ASP A 109 14.07 12.32 0.18
C ASP A 109 14.89 11.05 0.49
N THR A 110 15.66 11.06 1.57
CA THR A 110 16.39 9.87 2.06
C THR A 110 15.45 8.72 2.44
N LEU A 111 14.24 9.05 2.91
CA LEU A 111 13.18 8.07 3.20
C LEU A 111 12.37 7.67 1.95
N GLY A 112 12.69 8.22 0.79
CA GLY A 112 11.94 8.01 -0.45
C GLY A 112 10.53 8.58 -0.39
N LEU A 113 10.31 9.68 0.32
CA LEU A 113 9.03 10.37 0.43
C LEU A 113 9.01 11.65 -0.40
N ASN A 114 7.83 12.06 -0.85
CA ASN A 114 7.63 13.32 -1.54
C ASN A 114 7.45 14.45 -0.51
N ALA A 115 8.49 15.27 -0.34
CA ALA A 115 8.52 16.34 0.66
C ALA A 115 7.32 17.31 0.53
N THR A 116 6.95 17.70 -0.69
CA THR A 116 5.80 18.59 -0.94
C THR A 116 4.47 17.96 -0.49
N VAL A 117 4.30 16.65 -0.67
CA VAL A 117 3.09 15.95 -0.25
C VAL A 117 3.05 15.78 1.27
N VAL A 118 4.19 15.49 1.90
CA VAL A 118 4.30 15.43 3.37
C VAL A 118 3.99 16.79 3.98
N GLU A 119 4.61 17.86 3.49
CA GLU A 119 4.38 19.23 3.95
C GLU A 119 2.91 19.61 3.81
N ARG A 120 2.33 19.43 2.62
CA ARG A 120 0.91 19.71 2.38
C ARG A 120 0.01 18.93 3.35
N THR A 121 0.33 17.67 3.61
CA THR A 121 -0.45 16.83 4.52
C THR A 121 -0.36 17.33 5.95
N ILE A 122 0.83 17.66 6.45
CA ILE A 122 1.02 18.13 7.83
C ILE A 122 0.41 19.53 8.00
N CYS A 123 0.70 20.45 7.08
CA CYS A 123 0.31 21.85 7.21
C CYS A 123 -1.18 22.11 6.97
N ASN A 124 -1.87 21.23 6.25
CA ASN A 124 -3.33 21.26 6.17
C ASN A 124 -4.02 20.70 7.43
N ASN A 125 -3.29 20.01 8.32
CA ASN A 125 -3.81 19.44 9.55
C ASN A 125 -3.21 20.16 10.77
N THR A 126 -3.67 21.39 11.01
CA THR A 126 -3.20 22.28 12.10
C THR A 126 -3.62 21.84 13.51
N ARG A 127 -4.41 20.77 13.62
CA ARG A 127 -4.83 20.18 14.90
C ARG A 127 -4.39 18.74 14.96
N ARG A 128 -3.98 18.31 16.14
CA ARG A 128 -3.65 16.92 16.41
C ARG A 128 -4.85 16.03 16.06
N LEU A 129 -4.58 15.02 15.25
CA LEU A 129 -5.55 13.97 14.95
C LEU A 129 -5.67 13.03 16.15
N SER A 130 -6.87 12.54 16.41
CA SER A 130 -7.05 11.48 17.40
C SER A 130 -6.27 10.22 17.01
N GLY A 131 -5.91 9.38 17.98
CA GLY A 131 -5.26 8.09 17.69
C GLY A 131 -6.09 7.21 16.75
N GLN A 132 -7.42 7.31 16.79
CA GLN A 132 -8.32 6.62 15.87
C GLN A 132 -8.13 7.10 14.41
N GLN A 133 -8.00 8.41 14.19
CA GLN A 133 -7.71 8.96 12.86
C GLN A 133 -6.32 8.57 12.38
N GLY A 134 -5.33 8.46 13.27
CA GLY A 134 -4.00 7.92 12.94
C GLY A 134 -4.06 6.46 12.47
N ILE A 135 -4.83 5.61 13.17
CA ILE A 135 -5.06 4.21 12.77
C ILE A 135 -5.74 4.15 11.40
N GLU A 136 -6.79 4.94 11.18
CA GLU A 136 -7.48 5.00 9.88
C GLU A 136 -6.56 5.45 8.74
N ALA A 137 -5.65 6.39 9.01
CA ALA A 137 -4.66 6.84 8.04
C ALA A 137 -3.65 5.75 7.68
N ILE A 138 -3.17 4.98 8.67
CA ILE A 138 -2.30 3.82 8.42
C ILE A 138 -3.04 2.81 7.55
N THR A 139 -4.27 2.43 7.93
CA THR A 139 -5.06 1.46 7.17
C THR A 139 -5.34 1.92 5.74
N ASN A 140 -5.73 3.19 5.54
CA ASN A 140 -5.98 3.73 4.21
C ASN A 140 -4.70 3.83 3.37
N GLY A 141 -3.59 4.24 3.99
CA GLY A 141 -2.28 4.33 3.36
C GLY A 141 -1.78 2.98 2.89
N THR A 142 -1.73 1.99 3.79
CA THR A 142 -1.28 0.62 3.47
C THR A 142 -2.16 -0.02 2.40
N THR A 143 -3.48 0.16 2.49
CA THR A 143 -4.44 -0.34 1.49
C THR A 143 -4.23 0.31 0.12
N SER A 144 -3.97 1.62 0.08
CA SER A 144 -3.72 2.35 -1.17
C SER A 144 -2.41 1.89 -1.83
N MET A 145 -1.35 1.76 -1.03
CA MET A 145 -0.06 1.26 -1.49
C MET A 145 -0.15 -0.16 -2.03
N LEU A 146 -0.93 -1.03 -1.38
CA LEU A 146 -1.23 -2.38 -1.87
C LEU A 146 -1.99 -2.37 -3.19
N ALA A 147 -3.04 -1.53 -3.31
CA ALA A 147 -3.83 -1.38 -4.52
C ALA A 147 -3.01 -0.85 -5.72
N ILE A 148 -1.87 -0.24 -5.46
CA ILE A 148 -0.92 0.21 -6.49
C ILE A 148 0.08 -0.91 -6.82
N ALA A 149 0.79 -1.43 -5.82
CA ALA A 149 1.90 -2.36 -6.04
C ALA A 149 1.44 -3.74 -6.52
N LEU A 150 0.33 -4.27 -6.01
CA LEU A 150 -0.11 -5.63 -6.31
C LEU A 150 -0.57 -5.79 -7.77
N PRO A 151 -1.42 -4.91 -8.35
CA PRO A 151 -1.78 -5.04 -9.76
C PRO A 151 -0.62 -4.75 -10.71
N GLN A 152 0.32 -3.89 -10.33
CA GLN A 152 1.50 -3.62 -11.17
C GLN A 152 2.45 -4.82 -11.23
N SER A 153 2.56 -5.57 -10.15
CA SER A 153 3.40 -6.78 -10.12
C SER A 153 2.73 -8.00 -10.74
N CYS A 154 1.44 -7.93 -11.09
CA CYS A 154 0.67 -9.01 -11.71
C CYS A 154 0.71 -8.86 -13.24
N THR A 155 1.75 -9.35 -13.89
CA THR A 155 2.05 -9.02 -15.30
C THR A 155 1.56 -10.05 -16.31
N SER A 156 1.19 -11.26 -15.87
CA SER A 156 0.64 -12.27 -16.77
C SER A 156 -0.78 -11.93 -17.22
N ASP A 157 -1.14 -12.40 -18.41
CA ASP A 157 -2.47 -12.15 -18.98
C ASP A 157 -3.58 -12.60 -18.04
N GLY A 158 -4.54 -11.71 -17.77
CA GLY A 158 -5.67 -11.97 -16.87
C GLY A 158 -5.34 -11.96 -15.38
N CYS A 159 -4.09 -11.72 -14.99
CA CYS A 159 -3.66 -11.63 -13.59
C CYS A 159 -4.32 -10.45 -12.84
N PRO A 160 -4.34 -9.21 -13.37
CA PRO A 160 -5.03 -8.10 -12.71
C PRO A 160 -6.54 -8.36 -12.54
N ASP A 161 -7.18 -8.96 -13.55
CA ASP A 161 -8.60 -9.31 -13.51
C ASP A 161 -8.89 -10.41 -12.48
N TRP A 162 -8.00 -11.41 -12.39
CA TRP A 162 -8.10 -12.45 -11.39
C TRP A 162 -7.99 -11.86 -9.98
N LEU A 163 -7.02 -10.96 -9.74
CA LEU A 163 -6.92 -10.24 -8.46
C LEU A 163 -8.22 -9.50 -8.16
N CYS A 164 -8.75 -8.71 -9.08
CA CYS A 164 -9.98 -7.94 -8.87
C CYS A 164 -11.18 -8.83 -8.47
N ARG A 165 -11.29 -10.03 -9.06
CA ARG A 165 -12.39 -10.97 -8.76
C ARG A 165 -12.22 -11.72 -7.44
N ASN A 166 -10.99 -11.94 -6.99
CA ASN A 166 -10.69 -12.83 -5.87
C ASN A 166 -10.26 -12.09 -4.59
N LEU A 167 -9.91 -10.80 -4.68
CA LEU A 167 -9.64 -9.98 -3.51
C LEU A 167 -10.93 -9.78 -2.69
N HIS A 168 -10.90 -10.23 -1.46
CA HIS A 168 -11.94 -10.00 -0.47
C HIS A 168 -11.63 -8.74 0.33
N ILE A 169 -12.05 -7.59 -0.21
CA ILE A 169 -11.80 -6.26 0.37
C ILE A 169 -12.13 -6.18 1.88
N PRO A 170 -13.23 -6.77 2.41
CA PRO A 170 -13.53 -6.75 3.84
C PRO A 170 -12.45 -7.34 4.76
N THR A 171 -11.58 -8.24 4.26
CA THR A 171 -10.49 -8.83 5.06
C THR A 171 -9.14 -8.14 4.86
N MET A 172 -9.02 -7.23 3.88
CA MET A 172 -7.86 -6.34 3.67
C MET A 172 -7.80 -5.17 4.68
N TYR A 173 -8.74 -5.10 5.63
CA TYR A 173 -8.74 -4.09 6.71
C TYR A 173 -8.04 -4.61 7.98
N GLY A 174 -7.28 -5.71 7.86
CA GLY A 174 -6.96 -6.60 8.96
C GLY A 174 -5.72 -6.25 9.80
N VAL A 175 -4.91 -5.25 9.43
CA VAL A 175 -3.60 -5.04 10.05
C VAL A 175 -3.42 -3.62 10.60
N GLY A 176 -4.29 -3.23 11.54
CA GLY A 176 -4.12 -2.03 12.36
C GLY A 176 -3.40 -2.32 13.68
N SER A 177 -2.09 -2.14 13.71
CA SER A 177 -1.18 -1.85 14.86
C SER A 177 -1.36 -2.53 16.25
N ASN A 178 -2.18 -3.57 16.44
CA ASN A 178 -2.27 -4.31 17.72
C ASN A 178 -2.53 -5.83 17.56
N GLY A 179 -2.36 -6.38 16.37
CA GLY A 179 -2.57 -7.81 16.10
C GLY A 179 -4.03 -8.26 16.24
N ARG A 180 -5.00 -7.34 16.36
CA ARG A 180 -6.43 -7.65 16.39
C ARG A 180 -7.11 -7.09 15.14
N SER A 181 -7.63 -7.99 14.31
CA SER A 181 -8.50 -7.63 13.18
C SER A 181 -9.71 -6.87 13.70
N GLN A 182 -9.80 -5.56 13.45
CA GLN A 182 -11.03 -4.81 13.70
C GLN A 182 -11.93 -4.90 12.48
N ARG A 183 -13.05 -5.63 12.61
CA ARG A 183 -14.18 -5.47 11.67
C ARG A 183 -14.71 -4.05 11.81
N ARG A 184 -14.61 -3.24 10.75
CA ARG A 184 -15.37 -1.99 10.61
C ARG A 184 -15.97 -1.90 9.22
N GLU A 185 -17.16 -1.33 9.17
CA GLU A 185 -17.95 -1.17 7.95
C GLU A 185 -17.22 -0.33 6.90
N PRO A 186 -17.35 -0.68 5.61
CA PRO A 186 -16.53 -0.11 4.57
C PRO A 186 -17.13 1.16 3.97
N LYS A 187 -16.38 2.26 3.99
CA LYS A 187 -16.55 3.33 3.00
C LYS A 187 -15.86 2.91 1.69
N HIS A 188 -16.50 1.97 1.00
CA HIS A 188 -16.09 1.34 -0.27
C HIS A 188 -16.21 2.28 -1.49
N ARG A 189 -15.23 3.16 -1.74
CA ARG A 189 -15.12 3.78 -3.08
C ARG A 189 -13.72 3.74 -3.68
N THR A 190 -12.67 3.89 -2.88
CA THR A 190 -11.32 4.11 -3.42
C THR A 190 -10.70 2.87 -4.09
N LEU A 191 -10.82 1.67 -3.49
CA LEU A 191 -10.20 0.46 -4.04
C LEU A 191 -10.86 0.00 -5.35
N LEU A 192 -12.20 0.02 -5.40
CA LEU A 192 -12.97 -0.27 -6.60
C LEU A 192 -12.74 0.78 -7.68
N GLN A 193 -12.57 2.06 -7.33
CA GLN A 193 -12.25 3.11 -8.31
C GLN A 193 -10.83 2.94 -8.87
N VAL A 194 -9.82 2.66 -8.05
CA VAL A 194 -8.43 2.46 -8.52
C VAL A 194 -8.29 1.20 -9.36
N LEU A 195 -8.96 0.11 -8.99
CA LEU A 195 -8.98 -1.13 -9.77
C LEU A 195 -9.85 -1.01 -11.03
N ALA A 196 -11.02 -0.36 -10.95
CA ALA A 196 -11.89 -0.15 -12.12
C ALA A 196 -11.34 0.89 -13.12
N MET A 197 -10.55 1.87 -12.66
CA MET A 197 -9.87 2.80 -13.58
C MET A 197 -8.78 2.11 -14.40
N LYS A 198 -8.20 0.99 -13.93
CA LYS A 198 -7.23 0.19 -14.71
C LYS A 198 -7.86 -0.85 -15.64
N THR A 199 -9.10 -1.28 -15.39
CA THR A 199 -9.80 -2.24 -16.27
C THR A 199 -10.59 -1.59 -17.41
N LEU A 200 -10.65 -0.25 -17.48
CA LEU A 200 -11.51 0.48 -18.43
C LEU A 200 -10.79 1.25 -19.55
N ASP A 201 -9.47 1.14 -19.76
CA ASP A 201 -8.85 1.75 -20.95
C ASP A 201 -7.74 0.90 -21.60
N PRO A 202 -8.09 0.01 -22.55
CA PRO A 202 -7.13 -0.62 -23.46
C PRO A 202 -6.80 0.27 -24.69
N ARG A 203 -7.08 1.59 -24.69
CA ARG A 203 -6.91 2.48 -25.87
C ARG A 203 -6.33 3.87 -25.55
N ARG A 204 -5.37 3.97 -24.63
CA ARG A 204 -4.50 5.15 -24.52
C ARG A 204 -3.02 4.77 -24.49
N GLU A 205 -2.55 4.27 -25.62
CA GLU A 205 -1.19 4.49 -26.15
C GLU A 205 -1.32 4.90 -27.62
#